data_AF-A0A1R1PST6-F1
#
_entry.id   AF-A0A1R1PST6-F1
#
_cell.length_a   1.000
_cell.length_b   1.000
_cell.length_c   1.000
_cell.angle_alpha   90.00
_cell.angle_beta   90.00
_cell.angle_gamma   90.00
#
_symmetry.space_group_name_H-M   'P 1'
#
loop_
_entity.id
_entity.type
_entity.pdbx_description
1 polymer ?
#
loop_
_entity_poly.entity_id
_entity_poly.type
_entity_poly.pdbx_seq_one_letter_code
_entity_poly.pdbx_strand_id
1 'polypeptide(L)'
;MSNNEGNHTDMPPQWALQLTEQIKLLETRLSSVGRGPDIAMAPVPASVDAEMVPEVQYVVKRPATYDLKLFPEPRNAITSMDKDFFKSQLSETDRRTFYASCPRNEGMEYTPPSLPDMGQSQSARRQDAALYDLQYKLSGITRPIDYFIHQCTQGDGAVSRKDAVDFANNIRDLINGNSGKHP
;
A
#
# COMPACT_ATOMS: atom_id res chain seq x y z
N MET A 1 -13.93 16.55 46.75
CA MET A 1 -13.13 15.75 45.81
C MET A 1 -14.08 15.34 44.69
N SER A 2 -14.15 16.13 43.62
CA SER A 2 -14.99 15.82 42.47
C SER A 2 -14.07 15.47 41.31
N ASN A 3 -14.10 14.21 40.91
CA ASN A 3 -13.40 13.69 39.77
C ASN A 3 -14.07 14.25 38.50
N ASN A 4 -13.35 15.09 37.77
CA ASN A 4 -13.73 15.51 36.43
C ASN A 4 -13.03 14.55 35.45
N GLU A 5 -13.65 13.42 35.16
CA GLU A 5 -13.27 12.56 34.04
C GLU A 5 -13.62 13.32 32.76
N GLY A 6 -12.62 14.05 32.24
CA GLY A 6 -12.69 14.71 30.95
C GLY A 6 -12.89 13.66 29.87
N ASN A 7 -14.14 13.53 29.43
CA ASN A 7 -14.54 12.74 28.29
C ASN A 7 -13.91 13.37 27.02
N HIS A 8 -12.66 13.01 26.72
CA HIS A 8 -11.99 13.46 25.52
C HIS A 8 -12.67 12.76 24.34
N THR A 9 -13.45 13.53 23.59
CA THR A 9 -14.18 12.99 22.44
C THR A 9 -13.14 12.70 21.36
N ASP A 10 -12.71 11.45 21.28
CA ASP A 10 -11.64 10.97 20.41
C ASP A 10 -12.15 10.83 18.96
N MET A 11 -12.64 11.94 18.42
CA MET A 11 -13.19 11.98 17.07
C MET A 11 -12.03 12.11 16.08
N PRO A 12 -11.91 11.22 15.08
CA PRO A 12 -10.81 11.27 14.14
C PRO A 12 -10.81 12.59 13.36
N PRO A 13 -9.63 13.12 12.99
CA PRO A 13 -9.53 14.38 12.28
C PRO A 13 -10.20 14.28 10.90
N GLN A 14 -10.67 15.42 10.39
CA GLN A 14 -11.44 15.49 9.13
C GLN A 14 -10.73 14.83 7.94
N TRP A 15 -9.42 15.00 7.83
CA TRP A 15 -8.64 14.37 6.75
C TRP A 15 -8.68 12.84 6.82
N ALA A 16 -8.73 12.26 8.02
CA ALA A 16 -8.78 10.81 8.21
C ALA A 16 -10.15 10.27 7.77
N LEU A 17 -11.22 10.96 8.16
CA LEU A 17 -12.59 10.64 7.72
C LEU A 17 -12.72 10.67 6.20
N GLN A 18 -12.16 11.68 5.54
CA GLN A 18 -12.15 11.78 4.08
C GLN A 18 -11.45 10.60 3.42
N LEU A 19 -10.27 10.18 3.93
CA LEU A 19 -9.57 9.02 3.41
C LEU A 19 -10.37 7.73 3.60
N THR A 20 -10.99 7.54 4.78
CA THR A 20 -11.85 6.38 5.03
C THR A 20 -13.04 6.34 4.06
N GLU A 21 -13.66 7.48 3.79
CA GLU A 21 -14.77 7.56 2.83
C GLU A 21 -14.32 7.23 1.40
N GLN A 22 -13.15 7.74 0.98
CA GLN A 22 -12.58 7.40 -0.33
C GLN A 22 -12.30 5.91 -0.46
N ILE A 23 -11.77 5.25 0.57
CA ILE A 23 -11.53 3.80 0.57
C ILE A 23 -12.86 3.03 0.42
N LYS A 24 -13.88 3.37 1.22
CA LYS A 24 -15.21 2.73 1.13
C LYS A 24 -15.84 2.88 -0.26
N LEU A 25 -15.67 4.05 -0.88
CA LEU A 25 -16.15 4.28 -2.24
C LEU A 25 -15.45 3.36 -3.25
N LEU A 26 -14.12 3.18 -3.12
CA LEU A 26 -13.34 2.29 -3.98
C LEU A 26 -13.74 0.83 -3.78
N GLU A 27 -13.94 0.37 -2.55
CA GLU A 27 -14.41 -0.99 -2.24
C GLU A 27 -15.80 -1.26 -2.83
N THR A 28 -16.70 -0.28 -2.75
CA THR A 28 -18.04 -0.36 -3.35
C THR A 28 -17.96 -0.48 -4.87
N ARG A 29 -17.07 0.29 -5.52
CA ARG A 29 -16.82 0.20 -6.96
C ARG A 29 -16.28 -1.17 -7.34
N LEU A 30 -15.29 -1.70 -6.63
CA LEU A 30 -14.73 -3.03 -6.87
C LEU A 30 -15.78 -4.13 -6.70
N SER A 31 -16.63 -4.03 -5.68
CA SER A 31 -17.73 -4.97 -5.43
C SER A 31 -18.80 -4.93 -6.53
N SER A 32 -18.98 -3.79 -7.21
CA SER A 32 -19.93 -3.64 -8.31
C SER A 32 -19.43 -4.22 -9.65
N VAL A 33 -18.12 -4.35 -9.83
CA VAL A 33 -17.49 -4.93 -11.05
C VAL A 33 -17.60 -6.46 -11.09
N GLY A 34 -17.95 -7.12 -9.98
CA GLY A 34 -18.09 -8.58 -9.88
C GLY A 34 -19.41 -9.19 -10.36
N ARG A 35 -20.35 -8.42 -10.92
CA ARG A 35 -21.59 -8.94 -11.54
C ARG A 35 -21.67 -8.54 -13.02
N GLY A 36 -20.86 -9.19 -13.84
CA GLY A 36 -21.19 -9.33 -15.27
C GLY A 36 -22.40 -10.27 -15.42
N PRO A 37 -23.28 -10.05 -16.41
CA PRO A 37 -24.45 -10.90 -16.62
C PRO A 37 -24.01 -12.31 -17.03
N ASP A 38 -24.72 -13.32 -16.51
CA ASP A 38 -24.62 -14.72 -16.94
C ASP A 38 -24.79 -14.81 -18.46
N ILE A 39 -23.68 -14.97 -19.20
CA ILE A 39 -23.74 -15.33 -20.60
C ILE A 39 -23.92 -16.85 -20.66
N ALA A 40 -25.17 -17.26 -20.81
CA ALA A 40 -25.53 -18.61 -21.21
C ALA A 40 -24.70 -19.04 -22.43
N MET A 41 -24.08 -20.22 -22.36
CA MET A 41 -23.34 -20.83 -23.46
C MET A 41 -24.22 -20.93 -24.71
N ALA A 42 -23.93 -20.09 -25.71
CA ALA A 42 -24.37 -20.29 -27.09
C ALA A 42 -23.13 -20.58 -27.95
N PRO A 43 -23.23 -21.49 -28.94
CA PRO A 43 -22.07 -22.02 -29.64
C PRO A 43 -21.49 -20.99 -30.61
N VAL A 44 -20.16 -20.93 -30.63
CA VAL A 44 -19.34 -19.99 -31.39
C VAL A 44 -19.42 -20.30 -32.89
N PRO A 45 -19.91 -19.38 -33.75
CA PRO A 45 -19.53 -19.43 -35.16
C PRO A 45 -18.17 -18.75 -35.33
N ALA A 46 -17.30 -19.45 -36.04
CA ALA A 46 -15.95 -19.02 -36.34
C ALA A 46 -15.91 -17.71 -37.15
N SER A 47 -14.85 -16.95 -36.87
CA SER A 47 -14.25 -15.94 -37.75
C SER A 47 -15.00 -14.61 -37.85
N VAL A 48 -14.57 -13.61 -37.09
CA VAL A 48 -14.13 -12.29 -37.59
C VAL A 48 -13.53 -11.47 -36.44
N ASP A 49 -12.47 -10.74 -36.80
CA ASP A 49 -11.86 -9.59 -36.13
C ASP A 49 -11.35 -9.73 -34.68
N ALA A 50 -10.03 -9.60 -34.57
CA ALA A 50 -9.36 -9.23 -33.35
C ALA A 50 -9.86 -7.86 -32.90
N GLU A 51 -10.91 -7.83 -32.07
CA GLU A 51 -11.25 -6.64 -31.30
C GLU A 51 -10.07 -6.30 -30.40
N MET A 52 -9.50 -5.13 -30.67
CA MET A 52 -8.46 -4.48 -29.90
C MET A 52 -8.91 -4.38 -28.45
N VAL A 53 -8.36 -5.25 -27.58
CA VAL A 53 -8.47 -5.07 -26.13
C VAL A 53 -8.03 -3.63 -25.84
N PRO A 54 -8.89 -2.76 -25.30
CA PRO A 54 -8.53 -1.37 -25.10
C PRO A 54 -7.33 -1.35 -24.17
N GLU A 55 -6.25 -0.73 -24.62
CA GLU A 55 -5.08 -0.48 -23.78
C GLU A 55 -5.54 0.34 -22.58
N VAL A 56 -5.69 -0.31 -21.43
CA VAL A 56 -6.15 0.34 -20.20
C VAL A 56 -5.04 1.30 -19.80
N GLN A 57 -5.21 2.59 -20.11
CA GLN A 57 -4.31 3.64 -19.65
C GLN A 57 -4.42 3.73 -18.12
N TYR A 58 -3.53 3.02 -17.42
CA TYR A 58 -3.42 3.09 -15.96
C TYR A 58 -2.88 4.45 -15.47
N VAL A 59 -2.38 5.30 -16.37
CA VAL A 59 -1.82 6.62 -16.06
C VAL A 59 -2.76 7.72 -16.58
N VAL A 60 -3.81 8.01 -15.83
CA VAL A 60 -4.62 9.20 -16.05
C VAL A 60 -3.86 10.40 -15.48
N LYS A 61 -3.67 11.45 -16.29
CA LYS A 61 -3.01 12.70 -15.83
C LYS A 61 -3.81 13.29 -14.67
N ARG A 62 -3.23 13.26 -13.47
CA ARG A 62 -3.86 13.82 -12.26
C ARG A 62 -4.03 15.34 -12.41
N PRO A 63 -5.22 15.90 -12.13
CA PRO A 63 -5.39 17.35 -12.07
C PRO A 63 -4.54 17.96 -10.94
N ALA A 64 -3.79 19.02 -11.25
CA ALA A 64 -2.88 19.68 -10.30
C ALA A 64 -3.60 20.26 -9.05
N THR A 65 -4.93 20.39 -9.10
CA THR A 65 -5.76 20.79 -7.96
C THR A 65 -5.71 19.80 -6.79
N TYR A 66 -5.30 18.55 -7.03
CA TYR A 66 -5.16 17.51 -6.01
C TYR A 66 -3.74 17.36 -5.49
N ASP A 67 -2.79 18.17 -5.95
CA ASP A 67 -1.40 18.08 -5.51
C ASP A 67 -1.23 18.71 -4.14
N LEU A 68 -0.59 17.97 -3.22
CA LEU A 68 -0.26 18.47 -1.90
C LEU A 68 0.82 19.56 -2.01
N LYS A 69 0.46 20.80 -1.67
CA LYS A 69 1.42 21.89 -1.55
C LYS A 69 2.24 21.71 -0.27
N LEU A 70 3.49 21.28 -0.43
CA LEU A 70 4.41 21.07 0.69
C LEU A 70 4.85 22.41 1.29
N PHE A 71 4.62 22.57 2.59
CA PHE A 71 5.26 23.63 3.36
C PHE A 71 6.76 23.34 3.52
N PRO A 72 7.60 24.38 3.76
CA PRO A 72 9.04 24.21 3.91
C PRO A 72 9.43 23.23 5.01
N GLU A 73 8.63 23.18 6.08
CA GLU A 73 8.90 22.34 7.25
C GLU A 73 8.94 20.83 6.95
N PRO A 74 7.88 20.19 6.38
CA PRO A 74 7.96 18.79 5.95
C PRO A 74 9.03 18.53 4.89
N ARG A 75 9.26 19.49 3.99
CA ARG A 75 10.27 19.37 2.93
C ARG A 75 11.68 19.25 3.52
N ASN A 76 11.99 20.04 4.54
CA ASN A 76 13.30 20.01 5.20
C ASN A 76 13.46 18.82 6.16
N ALA A 77 12.36 18.37 6.78
CA ALA A 77 12.39 17.27 7.75
C ALA A 77 12.54 15.89 7.08
N ILE A 78 11.96 15.70 5.89
CA ILE A 78 12.01 14.43 5.16
C ILE A 78 13.10 14.53 4.10
N THR A 79 14.26 13.95 4.40
CA THR A 79 15.48 14.10 3.58
C THR A 79 15.39 13.46 2.19
N SER A 80 14.43 12.57 1.97
CA SER A 80 14.16 11.95 0.66
C SER A 80 13.15 12.71 -0.20
N MET A 81 12.58 13.82 0.27
CA MET A 81 11.51 14.55 -0.43
C MET A 81 11.93 15.10 -1.80
N ASP A 82 13.18 15.55 -1.93
CA ASP A 82 13.75 16.09 -3.18
C ASP A 82 14.50 15.03 -4.02
N LYS A 83 14.56 13.77 -3.55
CA LYS A 83 15.24 12.68 -4.26
C LYS A 83 14.26 12.00 -5.22
N ASP A 84 14.79 11.46 -6.32
CA ASP A 84 14.00 10.63 -7.23
C ASP A 84 13.62 9.31 -6.54
N PHE A 85 12.32 9.17 -6.29
CA PHE A 85 11.69 8.05 -5.59
C PHE A 85 12.08 6.68 -6.17
N PHE A 86 12.25 6.57 -7.49
CA PHE A 86 12.55 5.29 -8.15
C PHE A 86 14.05 5.02 -8.29
N LYS A 87 14.91 6.00 -8.00
CA LYS A 87 16.36 5.88 -8.14
C LYS A 87 17.10 5.66 -6.83
N SER A 88 16.51 6.02 -5.69
CA SER A 88 17.12 5.76 -4.38
C SER A 88 16.79 4.34 -3.92
N GLN A 89 17.67 3.37 -4.20
CA GLN A 89 17.43 1.98 -3.83
C GLN A 89 18.20 1.60 -2.57
N LEU A 90 17.49 1.15 -1.53
CA LEU A 90 18.05 0.28 -0.49
C LEU A 90 18.43 -1.06 -1.13
N SER A 91 19.54 -1.67 -0.68
CA SER A 91 19.89 -3.01 -1.13
C SER A 91 18.89 -4.05 -0.62
N GLU A 92 18.75 -5.18 -1.32
CA GLU A 92 17.85 -6.25 -0.87
C GLU A 92 18.24 -6.78 0.53
N THR A 93 19.53 -6.83 0.82
CA THR A 93 20.07 -7.27 2.12
C THR A 93 19.68 -6.31 3.24
N ASP A 94 19.87 -5.00 3.05
CA ASP A 94 19.51 -3.99 4.04
C ASP A 94 18.00 -4.01 4.29
N ARG A 95 17.23 -4.21 3.23
CA ARG A 95 15.77 -4.33 3.30
C ARG A 95 15.31 -5.55 4.08
N ARG A 96 15.89 -6.73 3.81
CA ARG A 96 15.59 -7.96 4.59
C ARG A 96 15.98 -7.78 6.06
N THR A 97 17.09 -7.09 6.33
CA THR A 97 17.54 -6.77 7.68
C THR A 97 16.55 -5.84 8.38
N PHE A 98 16.04 -4.82 7.70
CA PHE A 98 15.00 -3.93 8.21
C PHE A 98 13.69 -4.68 8.50
N TYR A 99 13.22 -5.53 7.59
CA TYR A 99 12.00 -6.32 7.83
C TYR A 99 12.14 -7.30 9.01
N ALA A 100 13.36 -7.77 9.27
CA ALA A 100 13.67 -8.65 10.40
C ALA A 100 13.78 -7.89 11.73
N SER A 101 14.15 -6.60 11.71
CA SER A 101 14.26 -5.78 12.93
C SER A 101 12.91 -5.24 13.40
N CYS A 102 11.94 -5.04 12.49
CA CYS A 102 10.57 -4.69 12.89
C CYS A 102 9.85 -5.91 13.48
N PRO A 103 9.26 -5.80 14.70
CA PRO A 103 8.45 -6.86 15.28
C PRO A 103 7.30 -7.27 14.35
N ARG A 104 7.00 -8.57 14.33
CA ARG A 104 5.86 -9.11 13.58
C ARG A 104 4.59 -8.91 14.41
N ASN A 105 3.51 -8.46 13.78
CA ASN A 105 2.20 -8.45 14.41
C ASN A 105 1.70 -9.90 14.57
N GLU A 106 1.46 -10.33 15.81
CA GLU A 106 1.01 -11.69 16.11
C GLU A 106 -0.38 -12.01 15.52
N GLY A 107 -1.22 -10.98 15.32
CA GLY A 107 -2.55 -11.13 14.75
C GLY A 107 -2.60 -11.21 13.23
N MET A 108 -1.47 -11.00 12.52
CA MET A 108 -1.44 -10.96 11.07
C MET A 108 -0.67 -12.14 10.45
N GLU A 109 -1.30 -12.79 9.49
CA GLU A 109 -0.67 -13.82 8.66
C GLU A 109 0.07 -13.16 7.49
N TYR A 110 1.39 -13.13 7.58
CA TYR A 110 2.28 -12.63 6.52
C TYR A 110 2.69 -13.74 5.54
N THR A 111 2.19 -14.96 5.72
CA THR A 111 2.44 -16.08 4.82
C THR A 111 1.49 -15.93 3.64
N PRO A 112 1.97 -15.73 2.41
CA PRO A 112 1.06 -15.63 1.29
C PRO A 112 0.43 -17.00 1.01
N PRO A 113 -0.81 -17.06 0.49
CA PRO A 113 -1.45 -18.31 0.12
C PRO A 113 -0.60 -19.10 -0.87
N SER A 114 -0.47 -20.42 -0.68
CA SER A 114 0.20 -21.27 -1.66
C SER A 114 -0.68 -21.40 -2.92
N LEU A 115 -0.06 -21.20 -4.09
CA LEU A 115 -0.76 -21.38 -5.35
C LEU A 115 -0.84 -22.87 -5.71
N PRO A 116 -2.00 -23.38 -6.15
CA PRO A 116 -2.11 -24.75 -6.63
C PRO A 116 -1.31 -24.94 -7.93
N ASP A 117 -0.44 -25.96 -7.95
CA ASP A 117 0.53 -26.24 -9.03
C ASP A 117 -0.08 -26.85 -10.31
N MET A 118 -1.41 -26.99 -10.36
CA MET A 118 -2.10 -27.75 -11.41
C MET A 118 -2.56 -26.86 -12.56
N GLY A 119 -1.98 -27.07 -13.74
CA GLY A 119 -2.53 -26.61 -15.03
C GLY A 119 -2.20 -25.17 -15.46
N GLN A 120 -1.36 -24.45 -14.73
CA GLN A 120 -0.99 -23.08 -15.10
C GLN A 120 0.08 -23.00 -16.20
N SER A 121 -0.11 -22.08 -17.14
CA SER A 121 0.89 -21.75 -18.16
C SER A 121 2.17 -21.19 -17.51
N GLN A 122 3.30 -21.25 -18.21
CA GLN A 122 4.56 -20.67 -17.72
C GLN A 122 4.46 -19.14 -17.52
N SER A 123 3.69 -18.45 -18.37
CA SER A 123 3.45 -17.01 -18.24
C SER A 123 2.63 -16.70 -16.98
N ALA A 124 1.58 -17.47 -16.70
CA ALA A 124 0.77 -17.32 -15.49
C ALA A 124 1.63 -17.49 -14.23
N ARG A 125 2.47 -18.54 -14.17
CA ARG A 125 3.40 -18.75 -13.04
C ARG A 125 4.37 -17.60 -12.81
N ARG A 126 4.86 -16.95 -13.87
CA ARG A 126 5.74 -15.78 -13.75
C ARG A 126 5.01 -14.56 -13.21
N GLN A 127 3.79 -14.31 -13.69
CA GLN A 127 2.95 -13.22 -13.21
C GLN A 127 2.59 -13.43 -11.73
N ASP A 128 2.19 -14.64 -11.38
CA ASP A 128 1.87 -15.04 -10.02
C ASP A 128 3.08 -14.90 -9.08
N ALA A 129 4.28 -15.31 -9.52
CA ALA A 129 5.50 -15.13 -8.73
C ALA A 129 5.83 -13.64 -8.52
N ALA A 130 5.61 -12.79 -9.53
CA ALA A 130 5.81 -11.35 -9.39
C ALA A 130 4.79 -10.71 -8.44
N LEU A 131 3.52 -11.15 -8.49
CA LEU A 131 2.49 -10.72 -7.56
C LEU A 131 2.79 -11.18 -6.13
N TYR A 132 3.25 -12.42 -5.96
CA TYR A 132 3.67 -12.98 -4.67
C TYR A 132 4.80 -12.14 -4.06
N ASP A 133 5.83 -11.82 -4.85
CA ASP A 133 6.94 -10.98 -4.40
C ASP A 133 6.45 -9.57 -4.01
N LEU A 134 5.54 -8.97 -4.79
CA LEU A 134 4.94 -7.69 -4.44
C LEU A 134 4.14 -7.73 -3.13
N GLN A 135 3.30 -8.75 -2.95
CA GLN A 135 2.53 -8.95 -1.73
C GLN A 135 3.43 -9.11 -0.50
N TYR A 136 4.48 -9.92 -0.62
CA TYR A 136 5.47 -10.09 0.44
C TYR A 136 6.12 -8.75 0.81
N LYS A 137 6.55 -7.97 -0.18
CA LYS A 137 7.15 -6.65 0.02
C LYS A 137 6.20 -5.65 0.68
N LEU A 138 4.94 -5.60 0.24
CA LEU A 138 3.89 -4.76 0.83
C LEU A 138 3.58 -5.18 2.27
N SER A 139 3.53 -6.49 2.55
CA SER A 139 3.36 -7.02 3.90
C SER A 139 4.51 -6.63 4.84
N GLY A 140 5.72 -6.43 4.30
CA GLY A 140 6.85 -5.93 5.09
C GLY A 140 6.69 -4.48 5.53
N ILE A 141 5.99 -3.65 4.74
CA ILE A 141 5.74 -2.23 5.03
C ILE A 141 4.68 -2.06 6.14
N THR A 142 3.77 -3.02 6.32
CA THR A 142 2.76 -2.93 7.38
C THR A 142 3.35 -3.11 8.79
N ARG A 143 4.46 -3.86 8.93
CA ARG A 143 5.13 -4.06 10.24
C ARG A 143 5.60 -2.76 10.91
N PRO A 144 6.38 -1.88 10.27
CA PRO A 144 6.75 -0.60 10.88
C PRO A 144 5.53 0.29 11.15
N ILE A 145 4.46 0.21 10.35
CA ILE A 145 3.20 0.95 10.61
C ILE A 145 2.55 0.45 11.91
N ASP A 146 2.37 -0.86 12.06
CA ASP A 146 1.79 -1.48 13.25
C ASP A 146 2.65 -1.18 14.49
N TYR A 147 3.97 -1.29 14.36
CA TYR A 147 4.91 -1.00 15.43
C TYR A 147 4.85 0.47 15.88
N PHE A 148 4.75 1.41 14.93
CA PHE A 148 4.61 2.83 15.23
C PHE A 148 3.33 3.10 16.02
N ILE A 149 2.17 2.58 15.59
CA ILE A 149 0.90 2.73 16.30
C ILE A 149 0.94 2.12 17.70
N HIS A 150 1.58 0.96 17.84
CA HIS A 150 1.79 0.32 19.13
C HIS A 150 2.61 1.20 20.08
N GLN A 151 3.67 1.85 19.59
CA GLN A 151 4.45 2.82 20.37
C GLN A 151 3.62 4.05 20.77
N CYS A 152 2.78 4.57 19.87
CA CYS A 152 1.85 5.66 20.20
C CYS A 152 0.92 5.28 21.36
N THR A 153 0.46 4.03 21.38
CA THR A 153 -0.60 3.56 22.30
C THR A 153 -0.05 3.11 23.65
N GLN A 154 1.17 2.56 23.71
CA GLN A 154 1.79 2.15 24.98
C GLN A 154 2.41 3.31 25.78
N GLY A 155 2.70 4.44 25.14
CA GLY A 155 3.19 5.66 25.80
C GLY A 155 2.06 6.48 26.45
N ASP A 156 2.30 7.78 26.70
CA ASP A 156 1.23 8.69 27.15
C ASP A 156 0.26 9.12 26.03
N GLY A 157 0.39 8.51 24.84
CA GLY A 157 -0.32 8.92 23.62
C GLY A 157 0.42 9.94 22.75
N ALA A 158 1.46 10.61 23.28
CA ALA A 158 2.19 11.64 22.54
C ALA A 158 3.33 11.06 21.71
N VAL A 159 3.24 11.25 20.40
CA VAL A 159 4.36 11.04 19.47
C VAL A 159 5.09 12.35 19.28
N SER A 160 6.41 12.35 19.50
CA SER A 160 7.21 13.54 19.20
C SER A 160 7.25 13.77 17.68
N ARG A 161 7.33 15.04 17.27
CA ARG A 161 7.52 15.39 15.85
C ARG A 161 8.73 14.67 15.24
N LYS A 162 9.79 14.47 16.03
CA LYS A 162 11.00 13.77 15.59
C LYS A 162 10.70 12.31 15.25
N ASP A 163 10.00 11.59 16.13
CA ASP A 163 9.69 10.17 15.91
C ASP A 163 8.78 9.97 14.70
N ALA A 164 7.80 10.87 14.50
CA ALA A 164 6.94 10.86 13.32
C ALA A 164 7.71 11.11 12.01
N VAL A 165 8.69 12.01 12.04
CA VAL A 165 9.58 12.28 10.90
C VAL A 165 10.50 11.10 10.61
N ASP A 166 11.09 10.50 11.65
CA ASP A 166 11.97 9.34 11.52
C ASP A 166 11.19 8.14 10.97
N PHE A 167 9.96 7.91 11.46
CA PHE A 167 9.03 6.93 10.89
C PHE A 167 8.75 7.19 9.40
N ALA A 168 8.41 8.42 9.04
CA ALA A 168 8.13 8.78 7.65
C ALA A 168 9.34 8.55 6.72
N ASN A 169 10.56 8.88 7.18
CA ASN A 169 11.78 8.62 6.43
C ASN A 169 11.99 7.11 6.23
N ASN A 170 11.85 6.30 7.29
CA ASN A 170 11.99 4.84 7.22
C ASN A 170 11.02 4.21 6.23
N ILE A 171 9.75 4.59 6.26
CA ILE A 171 8.74 4.08 5.31
C ILE A 171 9.08 4.49 3.88
N ARG A 172 9.51 5.73 3.65
CA ARG A 172 9.89 6.19 2.30
C ARG A 172 11.10 5.43 1.77
N ASP A 173 12.14 5.28 2.56
CA ASP A 173 13.34 4.54 2.13
C ASP A 173 12.99 3.07 1.80
N LEU A 174 12.10 2.46 2.60
CA LEU A 174 11.61 1.11 2.39
C LEU A 174 10.82 0.94 1.08
N ILE A 175 9.99 1.92 0.72
CA ILE A 175 9.18 1.88 -0.51
C ILE A 175 10.01 2.29 -1.73
N ASN A 176 10.96 3.22 -1.61
CA ASN A 176 11.81 3.65 -2.73
C ASN A 176 12.67 2.51 -3.29
N GLY A 177 12.98 1.49 -2.48
CA GLY A 177 13.72 0.30 -2.90
C GLY A 177 12.96 -0.68 -3.82
N ASN A 178 11.77 -0.34 -4.34
CA ASN A 178 10.88 -1.33 -4.96
C ASN A 178 11.14 -1.66 -6.45
N SER A 179 12.13 -1.03 -7.10
CA SER A 179 12.49 -1.37 -8.48
C SER A 179 13.62 -2.39 -8.52
N GLY A 180 13.28 -3.66 -8.28
CA GLY A 180 14.13 -4.77 -8.70
C GLY A 180 14.36 -4.68 -10.21
N LYS A 181 15.63 -4.80 -10.63
CA LYS A 181 16.00 -4.91 -12.04
C LYS A 181 15.17 -6.02 -12.67
N HIS A 182 14.31 -5.66 -13.63
CA HIS A 182 13.78 -6.65 -14.55
C HIS A 182 14.90 -6.94 -15.57
N PRO A 183 15.35 -8.19 -15.73
CA PRO A 183 16.25 -8.57 -16.81
C PRO A 183 15.56 -8.44 -18.18
#